data_AF-A0A3C0N9K0-F1
#
_entry.id   AF-A0A3C0N9K0-F1
#
_cell.length_a   1.000
_cell.length_b   1.000
_cell.length_c   1.000
_cell.angle_alpha   90.00
_cell.angle_beta   90.00
_cell.angle_gamma   90.00
#
_symmetry.space_group_name_H-M   'P 1'
#
loop_
_entity.id
_entity.type
_entity.pdbx_description
1 polymer ?
#
loop_
_entity_poly.entity_id
_entity_poly.type
_entity_poly.pdbx_seq_one_letter_code
_entity_poly.pdbx_strand_id
1 'polypeptide(L)'
;DMDDSFHIEKGLLIARSLLIKIAEMGLPAATEALDPIIPQYIGELISWSAIGARTTESQTHREMASGLSMPVGFKNGTDGSIQVALDALQSAISPHN
;
A
#
# COMPACT_ATOMS: atom_id res chain seq x y z
N ASP A 1 4.17 15.17 14.16
CA ASP A 1 4.64 15.62 15.47
C ASP A 1 4.02 14.87 16.65
N MET A 2 3.18 13.85 16.40
CA MET A 2 2.51 13.03 17.44
C MET A 2 1.66 13.88 18.41
N ASP A 3 1.05 14.93 17.87
CA ASP A 3 0.34 15.99 18.59
C ASP A 3 -1.03 16.30 17.97
N ASP A 4 -1.60 15.37 17.19
CA ASP A 4 -2.88 15.50 16.50
C ASP A 4 -3.02 16.75 15.59
N SER A 5 -1.90 17.30 15.11
CA SER A 5 -1.88 18.46 14.20
C SER A 5 -2.17 18.12 12.72
N PHE A 6 -2.14 16.83 12.35
CA PHE A 6 -2.42 16.34 10.98
C PHE A 6 -1.62 17.04 9.85
N HIS A 7 -0.38 17.45 10.10
CA HIS A 7 0.50 18.04 9.08
C HIS A 7 0.91 17.04 7.98
N ILE A 8 0.00 16.74 7.04
CA ILE A 8 0.16 15.68 6.03
C ILE A 8 1.34 15.93 5.08
N GLU A 9 1.53 17.16 4.62
CA GLU A 9 2.65 17.53 3.74
C GLU A 9 4.00 17.24 4.41
N LYS A 10 4.15 17.69 5.66
CA LYS A 10 5.34 17.40 6.48
C LYS A 10 5.53 15.90 6.65
N GLY A 11 4.46 15.15 6.93
CA GLY A 11 4.49 13.69 7.04
C GLY A 11 5.00 13.00 5.77
N LEU A 12 4.50 13.41 4.59
CA LEU A 12 4.92 12.87 3.30
C LEU A 12 6.39 13.15 2.99
N LEU A 13 6.85 14.39 3.24
CA LEU A 13 8.26 14.75 3.05
C LEU A 13 9.19 13.93 3.95
N ILE A 14 8.79 13.68 5.20
CA ILE A 14 9.54 12.83 6.15
C ILE A 14 9.56 11.38 5.66
N ALA A 15 8.40 10.82 5.31
CA ALA A 15 8.28 9.43 4.84
C ALA A 15 9.16 9.19 3.60
N ARG A 16 9.09 10.09 2.60
CA ARG A 16 9.90 10.01 1.39
C ARG A 16 11.39 10.11 1.70
N SER A 17 11.80 11.06 2.53
CA SER A 17 13.21 11.23 2.92
C SER A 17 13.77 10.00 3.64
N LEU A 18 12.96 9.35 4.47
CA LEU A 18 13.32 8.10 5.13
C LEU A 18 13.50 6.96 4.12
N LEU A 19 12.54 6.78 3.21
CA LEU A 19 12.58 5.72 2.21
C LEU A 19 13.78 5.87 1.25
N ILE A 20 14.15 7.09 0.87
CA ILE A 20 15.38 7.35 0.09
C ILE A 20 16.61 6.87 0.86
N LYS A 21 16.75 7.22 2.14
CA LYS A 21 17.89 6.78 2.96
C LYS A 21 17.96 5.26 3.09
N ILE A 22 16.81 4.60 3.24
CA ILE A 22 16.73 3.13 3.28
C ILE A 22 17.20 2.53 1.95
N ALA A 23 16.75 3.09 0.82
CA ALA A 23 17.16 2.65 -0.51
C ALA A 23 18.66 2.89 -0.75
N GLU A 24 19.24 4.02 -0.31
CA GLU A 24 20.67 4.32 -0.39
C GLU A 24 21.53 3.34 0.43
N MET A 25 20.98 2.74 1.49
CA MET A 25 21.62 1.66 2.24
C MET A 25 21.56 0.30 1.52
N GLY A 26 20.91 0.22 0.36
CA GLY A 26 20.69 -1.02 -0.38
C GLY A 26 19.61 -1.92 0.23
N LEU A 27 18.77 -1.40 1.12
CA LEU A 27 17.70 -2.14 1.75
C LEU A 27 16.36 -1.87 1.05
N PRO A 28 15.58 -2.90 0.68
CA PRO A 28 14.23 -2.70 0.16
C PRO A 28 13.26 -2.32 1.28
N ALA A 29 12.25 -1.52 0.93
CA ALA A 29 11.19 -1.12 1.85
C ALA A 29 9.83 -1.71 1.42
N ALA A 30 8.97 -1.90 2.41
CA ALA A 30 7.60 -2.35 2.23
C ALA A 30 6.64 -1.47 3.03
N THR A 31 5.40 -1.31 2.55
CA THR A 31 4.35 -0.54 3.25
C THR A 31 2.97 -1.17 3.06
N GLU A 32 2.00 -0.72 3.84
CA GLU A 32 0.58 -0.99 3.58
C GLU A 32 0.01 0.14 2.72
N ALA A 33 -0.67 -0.21 1.62
CA ALA A 33 -1.32 0.76 0.74
C ALA A 33 -2.74 1.03 1.27
N LEU A 34 -2.87 2.12 2.04
CA LEU A 34 -4.10 2.50 2.74
C LEU A 34 -5.01 3.45 1.95
N ASP A 35 -4.43 4.18 0.99
CA ASP A 35 -5.11 5.21 0.22
C ASP A 35 -4.52 5.22 -1.21
N PRO A 36 -5.35 5.50 -2.24
CA PRO A 36 -4.91 5.54 -3.64
C PRO A 36 -3.97 6.71 -3.99
N ILE A 37 -3.87 7.73 -3.13
CA ILE A 37 -3.08 8.94 -3.41
C ILE A 37 -1.61 8.76 -3.00
N ILE A 38 -1.33 8.20 -1.81
CA ILE A 38 0.02 8.07 -1.25
C ILE A 38 1.01 7.35 -2.18
N PRO A 39 0.65 6.27 -2.90
CA PRO A 39 1.56 5.62 -3.84
C PRO A 39 2.17 6.56 -4.89
N GLN A 40 1.49 7.66 -5.25
CA GLN A 40 2.03 8.65 -6.20
C GLN A 40 3.24 9.44 -5.63
N TYR A 41 3.41 9.46 -4.30
CA TYR A 41 4.45 10.22 -3.62
C TYR A 41 5.65 9.39 -3.17
N ILE A 42 5.48 8.08 -3.03
CA ILE A 42 6.50 7.18 -2.46
C ILE A 42 6.60 5.82 -3.14
N GLY A 43 5.71 5.50 -4.08
CA GLY A 43 5.58 4.16 -4.65
C GLY A 43 6.83 3.67 -5.37
N GLU A 44 7.64 4.56 -5.92
CA GLU A 44 8.91 4.20 -6.57
C GLU A 44 10.00 3.76 -5.58
N LEU A 45 9.80 4.00 -4.28
CA LEU A 45 10.72 3.61 -3.22
C LEU A 45 10.26 2.35 -2.47
N ILE A 46 9.15 1.73 -2.89
CA ILE A 46 8.53 0.57 -2.25
C ILE A 46 8.72 -0.65 -3.14
N SER A 47 9.31 -1.71 -2.57
CA SER A 47 9.58 -2.97 -3.26
C SER A 47 8.45 -3.99 -3.12
N TRP A 48 7.56 -3.83 -2.14
CA TRP A 48 6.41 -4.70 -1.90
C TRP A 48 5.32 -3.96 -1.11
N SER A 49 4.05 -4.21 -1.42
CA SER A 49 2.92 -3.57 -0.74
C SER A 49 1.97 -4.59 -0.12
N ALA A 50 1.40 -4.26 1.04
CA ALA A 50 0.27 -4.99 1.63
C ALA A 50 -1.06 -4.27 1.39
N ILE A 51 -2.13 -5.06 1.24
CA ILE A 51 -3.51 -4.63 1.47
C ILE A 51 -4.00 -5.28 2.77
N GLY A 52 -4.50 -4.46 3.68
CA GLY A 52 -4.89 -4.87 5.03
C GLY A 52 -6.14 -5.75 5.07
N ALA A 53 -6.30 -6.48 6.18
CA ALA A 53 -7.45 -7.36 6.41
C ALA A 53 -8.81 -6.63 6.36
N ARG A 54 -8.81 -5.32 6.68
CA ARG A 54 -10.01 -4.46 6.66
C ARG A 54 -10.29 -3.83 5.31
N THR A 55 -9.34 -3.92 4.38
CA THR A 55 -9.41 -3.27 3.06
C THR A 55 -9.27 -4.26 1.91
N THR A 56 -8.95 -5.53 2.16
CA THR A 56 -8.93 -6.63 1.17
C THR A 56 -10.27 -6.76 0.42
N GLU A 57 -11.40 -6.52 1.08
CA GLU A 57 -12.73 -6.54 0.44
C GLU A 57 -13.07 -5.24 -0.30
N SER A 58 -12.32 -4.17 -0.08
CA SER A 58 -12.60 -2.88 -0.68
C SER A 58 -12.24 -2.90 -2.16
N GLN A 59 -13.23 -2.62 -3.01
CA GLN A 59 -13.06 -2.54 -4.46
C GLN A 59 -12.00 -1.49 -4.84
N THR A 60 -12.02 -0.29 -4.24
CA THR A 60 -11.02 0.75 -4.47
C THR A 60 -9.59 0.30 -4.17
N HIS A 61 -9.40 -0.56 -3.17
CA HIS A 61 -8.07 -1.09 -2.85
C HIS A 61 -7.62 -2.18 -3.84
N ARG A 62 -8.56 -2.98 -4.37
CA ARG A 62 -8.28 -3.96 -5.43
C ARG A 62 -7.92 -3.28 -6.75
N GLU A 63 -8.64 -2.20 -7.08
CA GLU A 63 -8.35 -1.35 -8.24
C GLU A 63 -6.98 -0.71 -8.13
N MET A 64 -6.68 -0.06 -6.99
CA MET A 64 -5.36 0.47 -6.71
C MET A 64 -4.27 -0.59 -6.87
N ALA A 65 -4.46 -1.78 -6.28
CA ALA A 65 -3.50 -2.87 -6.35
C ALA A 65 -3.21 -3.34 -7.79
N SER A 66 -4.18 -3.26 -8.70
CA SER A 66 -3.98 -3.60 -10.12
C SER A 66 -3.01 -2.66 -10.86
N GLY A 67 -2.85 -1.43 -10.35
CA GLY A 67 -1.98 -0.41 -10.94
C GLY A 67 -0.64 -0.22 -10.21
N LEU A 68 -0.41 -0.92 -9.10
CA LEU A 68 0.83 -0.81 -8.34
C LEU A 68 1.99 -1.47 -9.07
N SER A 69 3.13 -0.76 -9.17
CA SER A 69 4.31 -1.23 -9.91
C SER A 69 5.12 -2.32 -9.19
N MET A 70 4.81 -2.58 -7.92
CA MET A 70 5.46 -3.59 -7.09
C MET A 70 4.50 -4.75 -6.78
N PRO A 71 5.00 -5.94 -6.40
CA PRO A 71 4.13 -7.02 -5.95
C PRO A 71 3.27 -6.62 -4.74
N VAL A 72 2.04 -7.11 -4.72
CA VAL A 72 1.05 -6.81 -3.68
C VAL A 72 0.60 -8.09 -2.98
N GLY A 73 0.53 -8.06 -1.64
CA GLY A 73 -0.08 -9.13 -0.84
C GLY A 73 -1.40 -8.69 -0.21
N PHE A 74 -2.44 -9.50 -0.35
CA PHE A 74 -3.73 -9.32 0.31
C PHE A 74 -3.80 -10.15 1.59
N LYS A 75 -4.06 -9.53 2.74
CA LYS A 75 -4.34 -10.27 3.98
C LYS A 75 -5.72 -10.91 3.94
N ASN A 76 -5.90 -12.05 4.62
CA ASN A 76 -7.23 -12.62 4.88
C ASN A 76 -8.13 -11.64 5.66
N GLY A 77 -9.44 -11.89 5.64
CA GLY A 77 -10.42 -11.08 6.36
C GLY A 77 -10.20 -11.10 7.87
N THR A 78 -10.71 -10.09 8.57
CA THR A 78 -10.60 -10.00 10.04
C THR A 78 -11.30 -11.15 10.78
N ASP A 79 -12.20 -11.84 10.10
CA ASP A 79 -12.88 -13.06 10.55
C ASP A 79 -12.05 -14.35 10.32
N GLY A 80 -10.88 -14.23 9.70
CA GLY A 80 -10.01 -15.36 9.33
C GLY A 80 -10.29 -15.94 7.94
N SER A 81 -11.26 -15.43 7.20
CA SER A 81 -11.62 -15.95 5.88
C SER A 81 -10.53 -15.68 4.85
N ILE A 82 -10.03 -16.73 4.19
CA ILE A 82 -9.05 -16.61 3.09
C ILE A 82 -9.75 -16.22 1.78
N GLN A 83 -11.04 -16.50 1.63
CA GLN A 83 -11.78 -16.29 0.38
C GLN A 83 -11.68 -14.84 -0.11
N VAL A 84 -11.75 -13.88 0.81
CA VAL A 84 -11.71 -12.45 0.47
C VAL A 84 -10.38 -12.02 -0.14
N ALA A 85 -9.27 -12.67 0.26
CA ALA A 85 -7.95 -12.45 -0.31
C ALA A 85 -7.82 -13.11 -1.69
N LEU A 86 -8.41 -14.29 -1.88
CA LEU A 86 -8.46 -14.96 -3.19
C LEU A 86 -9.26 -14.14 -4.21
N ASP A 87 -10.41 -13.61 -3.81
CA ASP A 87 -11.24 -12.75 -4.66
C ASP A 87 -10.51 -11.44 -5.01
N ALA A 88 -9.77 -10.89 -4.05
CA ALA A 88 -8.97 -9.68 -4.26
C ALA A 88 -7.81 -9.93 -5.24
N LEU A 89 -7.11 -11.06 -5.13
CA LEU A 89 -6.10 -11.49 -6.11
C LEU A 89 -6.73 -11.61 -7.51
N GLN A 90 -7.87 -12.29 -7.62
CA GLN A 90 -8.58 -12.46 -8.90
C GLN A 90 -9.05 -11.13 -9.51
N SER A 91 -9.42 -10.15 -8.68
CA SER A 91 -9.78 -8.80 -9.13
C SER A 91 -8.56 -8.01 -9.60
N ALA A 92 -7.45 -8.05 -8.85
CA ALA A 92 -6.27 -7.24 -9.10
C ALA A 92 -5.47 -7.65 -10.34
N ILE A 93 -5.64 -8.89 -10.86
CA ILE A 93 -4.99 -9.29 -12.12
C ILE A 93 -5.64 -8.66 -13.37
N SER A 94 -6.84 -8.08 -13.22
CA SER A 94 -7.59 -7.49 -14.33
C SER A 94 -7.40 -5.98 -14.37
N PRO A 95 -7.40 -5.34 -15.56
CA PRO A 95 -7.40 -3.89 -15.65
C PRO A 95 -8.66 -3.27 -15.03
N HIS A 96 -8.49 -2.15 -14.35
CA HIS A 96 -9.57 -1.29 -13.85
C HIS A 96 -9.44 0.12 -14.45
N ASN A 97 -10.47 0.96 -14.31
CA ASN A 97 -10.51 2.33 -14.83
C ASN A 97 -10.80 3.33 -13.71
#